data_AF-A0A1V5NN82-F1
#
_entry.id   AF-A0A1V5NN82-F1
#
_cell.length_a   1.000
_cell.length_b   1.000
_cell.length_c   1.000
_cell.angle_alpha   90.00
_cell.angle_beta   90.00
_cell.angle_gamma   90.00
#
_symmetry.space_group_name_H-M   'P 1'
#
loop_
_entity.id
_entity.type
_entity.pdbx_description
1 polymer ?
#
loop_
_entity_poly.entity_id
_entity_poly.type
_entity_poly.pdbx_seq_one_letter_code
_entity_poly.pdbx_strand_id
1 'polypeptide(L)'
;MAANGIDHLLLDTPSVDKEQDGGKLSAHHAFWKYPEATRLHATISELIYVPESVKDGLYILNLQITALENDASPSKPLLFELIPQL
;
A
#
# COMPACT_ATOMS: atom_id res chain seq x y z
N MET A 1 -0.42 -8.50 -8.13
CA MET A 1 0.13 -7.17 -7.80
C MET A 1 1.64 -7.12 -7.98
N ALA A 2 2.43 -7.86 -7.20
CA ALA A 2 3.89 -7.85 -7.31
C ALA A 2 4.44 -8.20 -8.71
N ALA A 3 3.85 -9.19 -9.40
CA ALA A 3 4.25 -9.57 -10.77
C ALA A 3 3.96 -8.47 -11.82
N ASN A 4 3.05 -7.53 -11.52
CA ASN A 4 2.70 -6.41 -12.40
C ASN A 4 3.49 -5.14 -12.07
N GLY A 5 4.53 -5.22 -11.23
CA GLY A 5 5.36 -4.07 -10.88
C GLY A 5 4.73 -3.07 -9.91
N ILE A 6 3.66 -3.44 -9.18
CA ILE A 6 3.04 -2.55 -8.17
C ILE A 6 3.90 -2.53 -6.92
N ASP A 7 4.53 -1.40 -6.63
CA ASP A 7 5.39 -1.21 -5.44
C ASP A 7 4.63 -0.78 -4.18
N HIS A 8 3.58 0.03 -4.30
CA HIS A 8 2.82 0.53 -3.15
C HIS A 8 1.36 0.10 -3.28
N LEU A 9 0.90 -0.75 -2.37
CA LEU A 9 -0.48 -1.19 -2.26
C LEU A 9 -1.15 -0.43 -1.12
N LEU A 10 -2.25 0.27 -1.39
CA LEU A 10 -3.04 0.97 -0.39
C LEU A 10 -4.43 0.30 -0.31
N LEU A 11 -4.92 0.03 0.90
CA LEU A 11 -6.21 -0.60 1.17
C LEU A 11 -6.92 0.06 2.36
N ASP A 12 -8.25 0.12 2.29
CA ASP A 12 -9.13 0.69 3.31
C ASP A 12 -9.51 -0.31 4.41
N THR A 13 -9.12 -1.58 4.25
CA THR A 13 -9.31 -2.61 5.27
C THR A 13 -8.20 -2.60 6.33
N PRO A 14 -8.44 -3.19 7.51
CA PRO A 14 -7.41 -3.32 8.55
C PRO A 14 -6.24 -4.20 8.16
N SER A 15 -6.44 -5.13 7.23
CA SER A 15 -5.34 -5.92 6.68
C SER A 15 -5.58 -6.36 5.23
N VAL A 16 -4.50 -6.62 4.50
CA VAL A 16 -4.51 -7.31 3.20
C VAL A 16 -4.80 -8.82 3.32
N ASP A 17 -4.50 -9.40 4.48
CA ASP A 17 -4.80 -10.79 4.81
C ASP A 17 -6.13 -10.88 5.61
N LYS A 18 -6.71 -12.08 5.65
CA LYS A 18 -7.89 -12.31 6.49
C LYS A 18 -7.50 -12.24 7.96
N GLU A 19 -8.35 -11.61 8.78
CA GLU A 19 -8.16 -11.55 10.25
C GLU A 19 -7.96 -12.95 10.87
N GLN A 20 -8.71 -13.93 10.40
CA GLN A 20 -8.60 -15.33 10.81
C GLN A 20 -7.97 -16.17 9.69
N ASP A 21 -6.66 -16.08 9.52
CA ASP A 21 -5.90 -16.86 8.54
C ASP A 21 -5.04 -17.97 9.17
N GLY A 22 -4.93 -17.99 10.50
CA GLY A 22 -4.06 -18.90 11.26
C GLY A 22 -2.60 -18.48 11.30
N GLY A 23 -2.29 -17.19 11.10
CA GLY A 23 -0.94 -16.64 11.12
C GLY A 23 -0.15 -16.93 9.85
N LYS A 24 -0.83 -17.11 8.70
CA LYS A 24 -0.19 -17.51 7.44
C LYS A 24 0.42 -16.33 6.69
N LEU A 25 -0.19 -15.15 6.79
CA LEU A 25 0.23 -13.91 6.14
C LEU A 25 0.50 -14.11 4.64
N SER A 26 -0.41 -14.83 3.96
CA SER A 26 -0.17 -15.32 2.60
C SER A 26 -0.08 -14.18 1.60
N ALA A 27 -0.92 -13.15 1.75
CA ALA A 27 -0.88 -11.98 0.88
C ALA A 27 0.36 -11.12 1.14
N HIS A 28 0.75 -10.91 2.40
CA HIS A 28 2.01 -10.24 2.74
C HIS A 28 3.22 -10.95 2.13
N HIS A 29 3.37 -12.27 2.35
CA HIS A 29 4.47 -13.05 1.79
C HIS A 29 4.51 -12.98 0.26
N ALA A 30 3.36 -13.12 -0.40
CA ALA A 30 3.28 -13.05 -1.85
C ALA A 30 3.59 -11.64 -2.40
N PHE A 31 3.13 -10.58 -1.74
CA PHE A 31 3.34 -9.20 -2.19
C PHE A 31 4.80 -8.77 -2.03
N TRP A 32 5.40 -9.05 -0.86
CA TRP A 32 6.80 -8.73 -0.58
C TRP A 32 7.79 -9.73 -1.14
N LYS A 33 7.36 -10.91 -1.61
CA LYS A 33 8.25 -12.03 -1.99
C LYS A 33 9.16 -12.48 -0.83
N TYR A 34 8.63 -12.42 0.38
CA TYR A 34 9.32 -12.84 1.60
C TYR A 34 9.26 -14.37 1.77
N PRO A 35 10.30 -15.03 2.30
CA PRO A 35 11.58 -14.46 2.74
C PRO A 35 12.66 -14.36 1.66
N GLU A 36 12.46 -15.01 0.51
CA GLU A 36 13.58 -15.29 -0.41
C GLU A 36 14.06 -14.07 -1.20
N ALA A 37 13.15 -13.34 -1.86
CA ALA A 37 13.48 -12.24 -2.78
C ALA A 37 12.77 -10.96 -2.37
N THR A 38 12.91 -10.62 -1.08
CA THR A 38 12.13 -9.60 -0.40
C THR A 38 12.25 -8.22 -1.09
N ARG A 39 11.10 -7.61 -1.38
CA ARG A 39 10.97 -6.28 -1.98
C ARG A 39 10.99 -5.20 -0.90
N LEU A 40 12.19 -4.83 -0.44
CA LEU A 40 12.38 -3.90 0.69
C LEU A 40 11.83 -2.48 0.43
N HIS A 41 11.66 -2.09 -0.83
CA HIS A 41 11.11 -0.78 -1.19
C HIS A 41 9.58 -0.77 -1.29
N ALA A 42 8.94 -1.94 -1.33
CA ALA A 42 7.51 -2.05 -1.54
C ALA A 42 6.74 -1.91 -0.22
N THR A 43 5.61 -1.21 -0.24
CA THR A 43 4.79 -0.97 0.96
C THR A 43 3.38 -1.51 0.81
N ILE A 44 2.82 -1.93 1.93
CA ILE A 44 1.39 -2.15 2.13
C ILE A 44 0.94 -1.07 3.12
N SER A 45 -0.04 -0.28 2.73
CA SER A 45 -0.63 0.78 3.56
C SER A 45 -2.08 0.45 3.81
N GLU A 46 -2.39 0.14 5.06
CA GLU A 46 -3.69 -0.35 5.51
C GLU A 46 -4.49 0.78 6.17
N LEU A 47 -5.80 0.60 6.30
CA LEU A 47 -6.70 1.57 6.92
C LEU A 47 -6.68 2.97 6.26
N ILE A 48 -6.47 3.04 4.94
CA ILE A 48 -6.60 4.31 4.24
C ILE A 48 -8.08 4.73 4.16
N TYR A 49 -8.31 6.03 4.00
CA TYR A 49 -9.64 6.58 3.72
C TYR A 49 -9.58 7.45 2.47
N VAL A 50 -10.50 7.19 1.54
CA VAL A 50 -10.71 8.01 0.35
C VAL A 50 -12.16 8.49 0.35
N PRO A 51 -12.44 9.80 0.28
CA PRO A 51 -13.81 10.29 0.17
C PRO A 51 -14.50 9.81 -1.11
N GLU A 52 -15.79 9.47 -1.03
CA GLU A 52 -16.65 9.06 -2.17
C GLU A 52 -16.72 10.09 -3.32
N SER A 53 -16.37 11.35 -3.04
CA SER A 53 -16.32 12.40 -4.06
C SER A 53 -15.12 12.27 -5.00
N VAL A 54 -14.05 11.57 -4.58
CA VAL A 54 -12.88 11.27 -5.41
C VAL A 54 -13.28 10.26 -6.48
N LYS A 55 -12.86 10.50 -7.73
CA LYS A 55 -13.20 9.64 -8.87
C LYS A 55 -12.10 8.62 -9.12
N ASP A 56 -12.49 7.47 -9.65
CA ASP A 56 -11.53 6.48 -10.14
C ASP A 56 -10.67 7.08 -11.27
N GLY A 57 -9.36 6.84 -11.23
CA GLY A 57 -8.45 7.38 -12.22
C GLY A 57 -6.98 7.30 -11.81
N LEU A 58 -6.16 8.02 -12.58
CA LEU A 58 -4.72 8.13 -12.32
C LEU A 58 -4.43 9.39 -11.50
N TYR A 59 -3.64 9.19 -10.45
CA TYR A 59 -3.20 10.24 -9.53
C TYR A 59 -1.69 10.10 -9.31
N ILE A 60 -1.06 11.20 -8.93
CA ILE A 60 0.30 11.15 -8.35
C ILE A 60 0.14 10.87 -6.87
N LEU A 61 0.77 9.78 -6.41
CA LEU A 61 0.86 9.43 -5.00
C LEU A 61 2.15 10.02 -4.41
N ASN A 62 2.01 10.82 -3.35
CA ASN A 62 3.10 11.12 -2.43
C ASN A 62 2.84 10.33 -1.14
N LEU A 63 3.67 9.31 -0.90
CA LEU A 63 3.58 8.46 0.28
C LEU A 63 4.62 8.90 1.31
N GLN A 64 4.14 9.53 2.39
CA GLN A 64 5.00 9.96 3.49
C GLN A 64 4.91 8.95 4.64
N ILE A 65 6.04 8.63 5.26
CA ILE A 65 6.12 7.78 6.46
C ILE A 65 6.78 8.55 7.60
N THR A 66 6.45 8.17 8.83
CA THR A 66 7.11 8.75 10.00
C THR A 66 8.51 8.13 10.14
N ALA A 67 9.51 8.95 10.49
CA ALA A 67 10.88 8.50 10.74
C ALA A 67 11.01 7.77 12.09
N LEU A 68 10.41 6.59 12.16
CA LEU A 68 10.42 5.66 13.30
C LEU A 68 10.98 4.33 12.82
N GLU A 69 11.87 3.74 13.62
CA GLU A 69 12.29 2.36 13.43
C GLU A 69 11.31 1.44 14.16
N ASN A 70 10.45 0.79 13.39
CA ASN A 70 9.44 -0.13 13.89
C ASN A 70 9.02 -1.13 12.79
N ASP A 71 8.28 -2.16 13.15
CA ASP A 71 7.71 -3.14 12.21
C ASP A 71 6.68 -2.52 11.23
N ALA A 72 6.00 -1.46 11.66
CA ALA A 72 5.16 -0.61 10.84
C ALA A 72 5.31 0.87 11.24
N SER A 73 5.09 1.77 10.27
CA SER A 73 5.11 3.23 10.48
C SER A 73 3.79 3.85 10.03
N PRO A 74 3.20 4.78 10.81
CA PRO A 74 2.08 5.58 10.34
C PRO A 74 2.45 6.30 9.04
N SER A 75 1.54 6.25 8.07
CA SER A 75 1.73 6.88 6.76
C SER A 75 0.72 8.00 6.51
N LYS A 76 1.08 8.94 5.64
CA LYS A 76 0.23 10.02 5.16
C LYS A 76 0.21 10.00 3.63
N PRO A 77 -0.67 9.19 3.02
CA PRO A 77 -0.83 9.17 1.56
C PRO A 77 -1.51 10.47 1.12
N LEU A 78 -0.91 11.13 0.13
CA LEU A 78 -1.48 12.31 -0.53
C LEU A 78 -1.64 12.01 -2.01
N LEU A 79 -2.85 12.20 -2.53
CA LEU A 79 -3.16 12.05 -3.95
C LEU A 79 -3.27 13.42 -4.61
N PHE A 80 -2.59 13.58 -5.74
CA PHE A 80 -2.69 14.77 -6.58
C PHE A 80 -3.28 14.37 -7.93
N GLU A 81 -4.36 15.05 -8.33
CA GLU A 81 -5.00 14.80 -9.62
C GLU A 81 -4.07 15.20 -10.77
N LEU A 82 -4.06 14.39 -11.83
CA LEU A 82 -3.35 14.71 -13.05
C LEU A 82 -4.14 15.74 -13.85
N ILE A 83 -3.60 16.96 -13.98
CA ILE A 83 -4.16 17.98 -14.86
C ILE A 83 -3.62 17.72 -16.27
N PRO A 84 -4.48 17.53 -17.28
CA PRO A 84 -4.03 17.44 -18.67
C PRO A 84 -3.24 18.69 -19.06
N GLN A 85 -2.10 18.51 -19.73
CA GLN A 85 -1.47 19.63 -20.44
C GLN A 85 -2.35 19.99 -21.64
N LEU A 86 -2.71 21.27 -21.74
CA LEU A 86 -3.39 21.88 -22.88
C LEU A 86 -2.55 21.77 -24.16
#